data_AF-A0A0F3RFX5-F1
#
_entry.id   AF-A0A0F3RFX5-F1
#
_cell.length_a   1.000
_cell.length_b   1.000
_cell.length_c   1.000
_cell.angle_alpha   90.00
_cell.angle_beta   90.00
_cell.angle_gamma   90.00
#
_symmetry.space_group_name_H-M   'P 1'
#
loop_
_entity.id
_entity.type
_entity.pdbx_description
1 polymer ?
#
loop_
_entity_poly.entity_id
_entity_poly.type
_entity_poly.pdbx_seq_one_letter_code
_entity_poly.pdbx_strand_id
1 'polypeptide(L)'
;MALSCIIMANAPTYEQVGYFAAVLITICRAIQGIASVGEIVVAELYLTAKSPIQYPVVSFIAVASVIGTTVALAIVSLVTTQGFNWRLAIWIGAIIAVVRGYARAHLREKPDFVDASARLLRKYEKANIDKKELKNDEIFYQKPNKKTTIYFFIMSCAWPIFSTILILLVVKF
;
A
#
# COMPACT_ATOMS: atom_id res chain seq x y z
N MET A 1 6.53 -6.82 -0.57
CA MET A 1 7.16 -5.73 -1.34
C MET A 1 8.69 -5.84 -1.36
N ALA A 2 9.39 -5.93 -0.21
CA ALA A 2 10.87 -5.99 -0.19
C ALA A 2 11.47 -7.12 -1.03
N LEU A 3 10.95 -8.35 -0.90
CA LEU A 3 11.40 -9.52 -1.66
C LEU A 3 11.30 -9.28 -3.18
N SER A 4 10.18 -8.75 -3.66
CA SER A 4 9.97 -8.49 -5.09
C SER A 4 10.83 -7.33 -5.61
N CYS A 5 11.22 -6.37 -4.77
CA CYS A 5 12.18 -5.34 -5.15
C CYS A 5 13.61 -5.93 -5.29
N ILE A 6 14.02 -6.82 -4.39
CA ILE A 6 15.34 -7.48 -4.43
C ILE A 6 15.47 -8.38 -5.67
N ILE A 7 14.42 -9.17 -5.96
CA ILE A 7 14.37 -10.02 -7.17
C ILE A 7 14.48 -9.15 -8.43
N MET A 8 13.75 -8.02 -8.48
CA MET A 8 13.78 -7.11 -9.61
C MET A 8 15.13 -6.38 -9.76
N ALA A 9 15.82 -6.06 -8.66
CA ALA A 9 17.14 -5.43 -8.68
C ALA A 9 18.24 -6.34 -9.26
N ASN A 10 18.13 -7.64 -8.99
CA ASN A 10 19.06 -8.68 -9.44
C ASN A 10 18.60 -9.38 -10.74
N ALA A 11 17.45 -8.99 -11.30
CA ALA A 11 16.92 -9.63 -12.49
C ALA A 11 17.90 -9.52 -13.67
N PRO A 12 18.13 -10.61 -14.43
CA PRO A 12 19.06 -10.59 -15.56
C PRO A 12 18.56 -9.62 -16.65
N THR A 13 19.49 -9.09 -17.46
CA THR A 13 19.14 -8.15 -18.54
C THR A 13 18.34 -8.85 -19.63
N TYR A 14 17.57 -8.06 -20.39
CA TYR A 14 16.78 -8.59 -21.52
C TYR A 14 17.66 -9.37 -22.52
N GLU A 15 18.91 -8.97 -22.71
CA GLU A 15 19.84 -9.67 -23.60
C GLU A 15 20.21 -11.08 -23.13
N GLN A 16 20.18 -11.36 -21.83
CA GLN A 16 20.57 -12.67 -21.30
C GLN A 16 19.43 -13.69 -21.34
N VAL A 17 18.18 -13.25 -21.12
CA VAL A 17 17.04 -14.16 -20.87
C VAL A 17 15.77 -13.77 -21.64
N GLY A 18 15.87 -12.77 -22.53
CA GLY A 18 14.83 -12.36 -23.45
C GLY A 18 13.50 -12.03 -22.79
N TYR A 19 12.41 -12.55 -23.37
CA TYR A 19 11.03 -12.34 -22.94
C TYR A 19 10.78 -12.69 -21.46
N PHE A 20 11.48 -13.68 -20.92
CA PHE A 20 11.27 -14.13 -19.54
C PHE A 20 11.64 -13.06 -18.51
N ALA A 21 12.63 -12.20 -18.79
CA ALA A 21 12.97 -11.07 -17.94
C ALA A 21 11.79 -10.07 -17.81
N ALA A 22 11.09 -9.79 -18.92
CA ALA A 22 9.94 -8.89 -18.93
C ALA A 22 8.76 -9.46 -18.13
N VAL A 23 8.48 -10.76 -18.26
CA VAL A 23 7.43 -11.44 -17.48
C VAL A 23 7.75 -11.42 -15.99
N LEU A 24 9.00 -11.72 -15.61
CA LEU A 24 9.45 -11.71 -14.22
C LEU A 24 9.26 -10.32 -13.58
N ILE A 25 9.71 -9.26 -14.25
CA ILE A 25 9.54 -7.88 -13.77
C ILE A 25 8.06 -7.52 -13.64
N THR A 26 7.23 -7.93 -14.61
CA THR A 26 5.78 -7.67 -14.59
C THR A 26 5.11 -8.32 -13.39
N ILE A 27 5.40 -9.59 -13.13
CA ILE A 27 4.88 -10.31 -11.95
C ILE A 27 5.35 -9.63 -10.65
N CYS A 28 6.63 -9.26 -10.58
CA CYS A 28 7.18 -8.55 -9.42
C CYS A 28 6.43 -7.22 -9.18
N ARG A 29 6.10 -6.48 -10.25
CA ARG A 29 5.34 -5.22 -10.17
C ARG A 29 3.89 -5.45 -9.74
N ALA A 30 3.23 -6.50 -10.22
CA ALA A 30 1.89 -6.86 -9.77
C ALA A 30 1.86 -7.15 -8.26
N ILE A 31 2.83 -7.92 -7.77
CA ILE A 31 2.95 -8.23 -6.33
C ILE A 31 3.25 -6.97 -5.50
N GLN A 32 4.09 -6.06 -6.00
CA GLN A 32 4.36 -4.78 -5.32
C GLN A 32 3.10 -3.91 -5.24
N GLY A 33 2.29 -3.85 -6.31
CA GLY A 33 1.04 -3.11 -6.35
C GLY A 33 0.01 -3.63 -5.35
N ILE A 34 -0.22 -4.95 -5.33
CA ILE A 34 -1.15 -5.59 -4.37
C ILE A 34 -0.70 -5.34 -2.94
N ALA A 35 0.61 -5.49 -2.68
CA ALA A 35 1.15 -5.21 -1.35
C ALA A 35 0.85 -3.78 -0.93
N SER A 36 1.22 -2.78 -1.76
CA SER A 36 1.06 -1.35 -1.46
C SER A 36 -0.39 -0.95 -1.13
N VAL A 37 -1.37 -1.44 -1.90
CA VAL A 37 -2.79 -1.16 -1.63
C VAL A 37 -3.22 -1.68 -0.26
N GLY A 38 -2.82 -2.91 0.09
CA GLY A 38 -3.11 -3.47 1.41
C GLY A 38 -2.49 -2.65 2.54
N GLU A 39 -1.34 -2.04 2.32
CA GLU A 39 -0.67 -1.23 3.34
C GLU A 39 -1.38 0.07 3.66
N ILE A 40 -1.93 0.73 2.63
CA ILE A 40 -2.65 1.99 2.75
C ILE A 40 -3.98 1.74 3.47
N VAL A 41 -4.76 0.76 3.01
CA VAL A 41 -6.08 0.45 3.59
C VAL A 41 -5.97 0.03 5.06
N VAL A 42 -4.99 -0.81 5.40
CA VAL A 42 -4.77 -1.21 6.80
C VAL A 42 -4.36 -0.02 7.68
N ALA A 43 -3.54 0.90 7.15
CA ALA A 43 -3.13 2.09 7.90
C ALA A 43 -4.31 3.06 8.13
N GLU A 44 -5.14 3.27 7.12
CA GLU A 44 -6.35 4.11 7.22
C GLU A 44 -7.34 3.54 8.24
N LEU A 45 -7.61 2.22 8.18
CA LEU A 45 -8.46 1.51 9.15
C LEU A 45 -7.92 1.63 10.58
N TYR A 46 -6.60 1.49 10.74
CA TYR A 46 -5.97 1.59 12.05
C TYR A 46 -6.08 3.00 12.65
N LEU A 47 -5.98 4.05 11.83
CA LEU A 47 -6.08 5.43 12.28
C LEU A 47 -7.53 5.88 12.51
N THR A 48 -8.49 5.38 11.73
CA THR A 48 -9.92 5.66 11.97
C THR A 48 -10.43 5.08 13.29
N ALA A 49 -9.85 3.98 13.76
CA ALA A 49 -10.18 3.39 15.05
C ALA A 49 -9.79 4.28 16.27
N LYS A 50 -8.96 5.31 16.08
CA LYS A 50 -8.45 6.17 17.16
C LYS A 50 -9.32 7.43 17.34
N SER A 51 -10.11 7.51 18.40
CA SER A 51 -10.87 8.73 18.78
C SER A 51 -10.00 9.66 19.67
N PRO A 52 -10.04 11.02 19.56
CA PRO A 52 -11.06 11.88 18.94
C PRO A 52 -10.61 12.64 17.67
N ILE A 53 -9.42 12.39 17.14
CA ILE A 53 -8.86 13.13 15.98
C ILE A 53 -8.70 12.14 14.81
N GLN A 54 -9.82 11.80 14.17
CA GLN A 54 -9.87 10.72 13.14
C GLN A 54 -9.52 11.24 11.74
N TYR A 55 -10.10 12.37 11.32
CA TYR A 55 -10.00 12.86 9.94
C TYR A 55 -8.64 13.45 9.54
N PRO A 56 -8.01 14.36 10.30
CA PRO A 56 -6.77 15.00 9.85
C PRO A 56 -5.57 14.05 9.90
N VAL A 57 -5.60 13.04 10.77
CA VAL A 57 -4.55 12.02 10.89
C VAL A 57 -4.59 11.05 9.71
N VAL A 58 -5.77 10.73 9.17
CA VAL A 58 -5.92 9.95 7.93
C VAL A 58 -5.44 10.78 6.73
N SER A 59 -5.80 12.07 6.66
CA SER A 59 -5.33 12.97 5.60
C SER A 59 -3.79 13.10 5.58
N PHE A 60 -3.12 12.99 6.74
CA PHE A 60 -1.66 13.00 6.81
C PHE A 60 -1.02 11.81 6.07
N ILE A 61 -1.67 10.62 6.05
CA ILE A 61 -1.18 9.48 5.24
C ILE A 61 -1.17 9.85 3.76
N ALA A 62 -2.25 10.46 3.26
CA ALA A 62 -2.35 10.85 1.86
C ALA A 62 -1.27 11.86 1.48
N VAL A 63 -1.03 12.87 2.32
CA VAL A 63 0.04 13.86 2.12
C VAL A 63 1.42 13.20 2.13
N ALA A 64 1.70 12.33 3.11
CA ALA A 64 2.97 11.60 3.18
C ALA A 64 3.21 10.71 1.96
N SER A 65 2.15 10.08 1.42
CA SER A 65 2.19 9.26 0.21
C SER A 65 2.55 10.08 -1.03
N VAL A 66 1.96 11.29 -1.17
CA VAL A 66 2.28 12.22 -2.26
C VAL A 66 3.74 12.66 -2.18
N ILE A 67 4.19 13.10 -1.00
CA ILE A 67 5.59 13.51 -0.78
C ILE A 67 6.56 12.37 -1.12
N GLY A 68 6.28 11.15 -0.63
CA GLY A 68 7.09 9.98 -0.93
C GLY A 68 7.16 9.67 -2.43
N THR A 69 6.04 9.80 -3.14
CA THR A 69 5.98 9.60 -4.60
C THR A 69 6.77 10.67 -5.35
N THR A 70 6.67 11.94 -4.94
CA THR A 70 7.45 13.05 -5.51
C THR A 70 8.95 12.84 -5.33
N VAL A 71 9.39 12.45 -4.14
CA VAL A 71 10.81 12.15 -3.86
C VAL A 71 11.29 10.96 -4.70
N ALA A 72 10.50 9.89 -4.79
CA ALA A 72 10.84 8.74 -5.63
C ALA A 72 10.99 9.12 -7.11
N LEU A 73 10.09 9.95 -7.63
CA LEU A 73 10.16 10.45 -9.01
C LEU A 73 11.38 11.35 -9.23
N ALA A 74 11.72 12.21 -8.27
CA ALA A 74 12.92 13.04 -8.34
C ALA A 74 14.20 12.18 -8.41
N ILE A 75 14.30 11.12 -7.60
CA ILE A 75 15.42 10.17 -7.63
C ILE A 75 15.49 9.47 -9.00
N VAL A 76 14.36 8.99 -9.53
CA VAL A 76 14.32 8.34 -10.84
C VAL A 76 14.71 9.30 -11.96
N SER A 77 14.28 10.55 -11.90
CA SER A 77 14.65 11.59 -12.87
C SER A 77 16.16 11.86 -12.84
N LEU A 78 16.76 11.98 -11.66
CA LEU A 78 18.21 12.13 -11.49
C LEU A 78 18.99 10.92 -12.03
N VAL A 79 18.53 9.70 -11.76
CA VAL A 79 19.15 8.47 -12.27
C VAL A 79 19.09 8.41 -13.79
N THR A 80 17.96 8.84 -14.38
CA THR A 80 17.75 8.83 -15.84
C THR A 80 18.59 9.89 -16.56
N THR A 81 18.70 11.10 -16.00
CA THR A 81 19.44 12.22 -16.62
C THR A 81 20.96 12.05 -16.56
N GLN A 82 21.49 11.42 -15.52
CA GLN A 82 22.93 11.22 -15.31
C GLN A 82 23.45 9.88 -15.90
N GLY A 83 22.59 9.09 -16.56
CA GLY A 83 22.97 7.81 -17.15
C GLY A 83 23.33 6.72 -16.12
N PHE A 84 22.85 6.83 -14.88
CA PHE A 84 23.09 5.82 -13.86
C PHE A 84 22.33 4.52 -14.17
N ASN A 85 22.89 3.39 -13.72
CA ASN A 85 22.23 2.10 -13.82
C ASN A 85 20.89 2.12 -13.06
N TRP A 86 19.78 1.90 -13.77
CA TRP A 86 18.41 1.80 -13.22
C TRP A 86 18.29 0.83 -12.02
N ARG A 87 19.19 -0.17 -11.93
CA ARG A 87 19.30 -1.09 -10.79
C ARG A 87 19.55 -0.37 -9.46
N LEU A 88 20.32 0.72 -9.46
CA LEU A 88 20.60 1.52 -8.26
C LEU A 88 19.31 2.12 -7.70
N ALA A 89 18.45 2.67 -8.55
CA ALA A 89 17.15 3.20 -8.13
C ALA A 89 16.27 2.12 -7.48
N ILE A 90 16.31 0.89 -8.02
CA ILE A 90 15.56 -0.24 -7.45
C ILE A 90 16.18 -0.70 -6.12
N TRP A 91 17.50 -0.71 -6.00
CA TRP A 91 18.18 -1.02 -4.74
C TRP A 91 17.83 -0.04 -3.63
N ILE A 92 17.79 1.25 -3.94
CA ILE A 92 17.33 2.28 -3.00
C ILE A 92 15.89 1.98 -2.56
N GLY A 93 14.99 1.68 -3.51
CA GLY A 93 13.62 1.26 -3.20
C GLY A 93 13.53 -0.02 -2.37
N ALA A 94 14.41 -1.00 -2.60
CA ALA A 94 14.46 -2.25 -1.86
C ALA A 94 14.88 -2.01 -0.39
N ILE A 95 15.90 -1.17 -0.16
CA ILE A 95 16.34 -0.79 1.19
C ILE A 95 15.19 -0.12 1.96
N ILE A 96 14.52 0.85 1.32
CA ILE A 96 13.35 1.52 1.93
C ILE A 96 12.26 0.50 2.28
N ALA A 97 11.97 -0.45 1.39
CA ALA A 97 10.97 -1.48 1.64
C ALA A 97 11.35 -2.42 2.80
N VAL A 98 12.65 -2.74 2.97
CA VAL A 98 13.14 -3.53 4.11
C VAL A 98 13.01 -2.75 5.41
N VAL A 99 13.49 -1.51 5.46
CA VAL A 99 13.38 -0.64 6.64
C VAL A 99 11.92 -0.46 7.06
N ARG A 100 11.03 -0.24 6.09
CA ARG A 100 9.59 -0.15 6.31
C ARG A 100 9.01 -1.45 6.87
N GLY A 101 9.41 -2.60 6.33
CA GLY A 101 9.01 -3.91 6.83
C GLY A 101 9.46 -4.13 8.28
N TYR A 102 10.70 -3.76 8.60
CA TYR A 102 11.24 -3.83 9.95
C TYR A 102 10.50 -2.91 10.93
N ALA A 103 10.24 -1.66 10.53
CA ALA A 103 9.47 -0.71 11.32
C ALA A 103 8.04 -1.22 11.62
N ARG A 104 7.40 -1.88 10.64
CA ARG A 104 6.09 -2.53 10.85
C ARG A 104 6.15 -3.72 11.79
N ALA A 105 7.19 -4.54 11.71
CA ALA A 105 7.36 -5.67 12.63
C ALA A 105 7.54 -5.21 14.10
N HIS A 106 8.07 -4.00 14.32
CA HIS A 106 8.32 -3.44 15.66
C HIS A 106 7.19 -2.54 16.18
N LEU A 107 6.20 -2.21 15.35
CA LEU A 107 4.98 -1.53 15.80
C LEU A 107 4.14 -2.54 16.60
N ARG A 108 4.35 -2.58 17.92
CA ARG A 108 3.46 -3.31 18.86
C ARG A 108 2.01 -2.94 18.56
N GLU A 109 1.18 -3.95 18.34
CA GLU A 109 -0.27 -3.77 18.31
C GLU A 109 -0.69 -3.04 19.59
N LYS A 110 -1.33 -1.88 19.44
CA LYS A 110 -1.77 -1.09 20.59
C LYS A 110 -2.81 -1.88 21.38
N PRO A 111 -2.86 -1.71 22.71
CA PRO A 111 -3.83 -2.38 23.58
C PRO A 111 -5.28 -2.19 23.11
N ASP A 112 -5.62 -1.10 22.41
CA ASP A 112 -6.97 -0.88 21.87
C ASP A 112 -7.41 -1.91 20.83
N PHE A 113 -6.50 -2.48 20.04
CA PHE A 113 -6.83 -3.52 19.05
C PHE A 113 -7.01 -4.88 19.72
N VAL A 114 -6.17 -5.18 20.72
CA VAL A 114 -6.33 -6.35 21.60
C VAL A 114 -7.65 -6.25 22.35
N ASP A 115 -8.01 -5.06 22.83
CA ASP A 115 -9.23 -4.81 23.59
C ASP A 115 -10.47 -4.74 22.69
N ALA A 116 -10.36 -4.32 21.42
CA ALA A 116 -11.44 -4.45 20.42
C ALA A 116 -11.70 -5.92 20.06
N SER A 117 -10.64 -6.70 19.81
CA SER A 117 -10.75 -8.15 19.57
C SER A 117 -11.27 -8.88 20.81
N ALA A 118 -10.79 -8.54 22.00
CA ALA A 118 -11.27 -9.09 23.27
C ALA A 118 -12.71 -8.66 23.60
N ARG A 119 -13.12 -7.42 23.27
CA ARG A 119 -14.52 -6.97 23.39
C ARG A 119 -15.44 -7.73 22.46
N LEU A 120 -15.01 -8.02 21.23
CA LEU A 120 -15.73 -8.89 20.30
C LEU A 120 -15.85 -10.29 20.90
N LEU A 121 -14.74 -10.91 21.30
CA LEU A 121 -14.72 -12.25 21.93
C LEU A 121 -15.61 -12.33 23.19
N ARG A 122 -15.56 -11.32 24.08
CA ARG A 122 -16.41 -11.25 25.28
C ARG A 122 -17.89 -11.06 24.96
N LYS A 123 -18.24 -10.33 23.89
CA LYS A 123 -19.63 -10.25 23.40
C LYS A 123 -20.11 -11.61 22.89
N TYR A 124 -19.26 -12.37 22.20
CA TYR A 124 -19.60 -13.74 21.76
C TYR A 124 -19.79 -14.70 22.94
N GLU A 125 -18.90 -14.64 23.92
CA GLU A 125 -18.96 -15.49 25.11
C GLU A 125 -20.20 -15.20 25.96
N LYS A 126 -20.59 -13.91 26.11
CA LYS A 126 -21.83 -13.52 26.78
C LYS A 126 -23.10 -13.87 26.03
N ALA A 127 -23.06 -13.98 24.70
CA ALA A 127 -24.22 -14.27 23.89
C ALA A 127 -24.44 -15.79 23.65
N ASN A 128 -23.48 -16.65 24.01
CA ASN A 128 -23.49 -18.10 23.74
C ASN A 128 -23.76 -18.44 22.26
N ILE A 129 -23.29 -17.57 21.35
CA ILE A 129 -23.50 -17.67 19.91
C ILE A 129 -22.29 -18.40 19.30
N ASP A 130 -22.56 -19.55 18.66
CA ASP A 130 -21.54 -20.38 17.99
C ASP A 130 -20.86 -19.60 16.83
N LYS A 131 -19.55 -19.79 16.61
CA LYS A 131 -18.74 -19.04 15.60
C LYS A 131 -19.32 -19.04 14.18
N LYS A 132 -20.25 -19.96 13.88
CA LYS A 132 -20.97 -20.07 12.61
C LYS A 132 -22.04 -18.99 12.41
N GLU A 133 -22.70 -18.51 13.45
CA GLU A 133 -23.71 -17.44 13.40
C GLU A 133 -23.07 -16.07 13.14
N LEU A 134 -21.83 -15.86 13.60
CA LEU A 134 -21.02 -14.66 13.28
C LEU A 134 -20.75 -14.52 11.78
N LYS A 135 -20.63 -15.64 11.05
CA LYS A 135 -20.51 -15.59 9.60
C LYS A 135 -21.80 -15.06 8.94
N ASN A 136 -22.92 -15.07 9.65
CA ASN A 136 -24.21 -14.55 9.19
C ASN A 136 -24.54 -13.15 9.73
N ASP A 137 -23.69 -12.52 10.55
CA ASP A 137 -23.88 -11.14 11.00
C ASP A 137 -23.89 -10.19 9.78
N GLU A 138 -24.98 -9.44 9.61
CA GLU A 138 -25.23 -8.55 8.46
C GLU A 138 -24.10 -7.54 8.22
N ILE A 139 -23.31 -7.19 9.24
CA ILE A 139 -22.20 -6.22 9.16
C ILE A 139 -21.06 -6.75 8.25
N PHE A 140 -20.81 -8.07 8.23
CA PHE A 140 -19.78 -8.67 7.37
C PHE A 140 -20.31 -9.00 5.96
N TYR A 141 -21.62 -9.14 5.80
CA TYR A 141 -22.30 -9.48 4.55
C TYR A 141 -23.04 -8.32 3.89
N GLN A 142 -22.92 -7.09 4.42
CA GLN A 142 -23.48 -5.91 3.78
C GLN A 142 -22.78 -5.70 2.44
N LYS A 143 -23.40 -6.23 1.38
CA LYS A 143 -22.85 -6.17 0.03
C LYS A 143 -22.61 -4.71 -0.30
N PRO A 144 -21.36 -4.32 -0.61
CA PRO A 144 -21.08 -2.93 -0.95
C PRO A 144 -21.95 -2.57 -2.15
N ASN A 145 -22.67 -1.46 -2.03
CA ASN A 145 -23.57 -1.03 -3.11
C ASN A 145 -22.74 -0.86 -4.37
N LYS A 146 -23.10 -1.58 -5.45
CA LYS A 146 -22.33 -1.61 -6.71
C LYS A 146 -22.05 -0.20 -7.23
N LYS A 147 -23.00 0.74 -7.04
CA LYS A 147 -22.80 2.15 -7.43
C LYS A 147 -21.68 2.80 -6.63
N THR A 148 -21.69 2.70 -5.31
CA THR A 148 -20.66 3.26 -4.43
C THR A 148 -19.28 2.67 -4.73
N THR A 149 -19.20 1.36 -4.97
CA THR A 149 -17.93 0.70 -5.35
C THR A 149 -17.40 1.24 -6.68
N ILE A 150 -18.27 1.45 -7.67
CA ILE A 150 -17.87 2.01 -8.97
C ILE A 150 -17.41 3.46 -8.82
N TYR A 151 -18.13 4.31 -8.08
CA TYR A 151 -17.70 5.69 -7.84
C TYR A 151 -16.36 5.76 -7.09
N PHE A 152 -16.17 4.91 -6.08
CA PHE A 152 -14.92 4.84 -5.33
C PHE A 152 -13.75 4.37 -6.21
N PHE A 153 -14.00 3.41 -7.09
CA PHE A 153 -13.02 2.94 -8.08
C PHE A 153 -12.63 4.05 -9.06
N ILE A 154 -13.60 4.77 -9.63
CA ILE A 154 -13.34 5.89 -10.54
C ILE A 154 -12.53 6.99 -9.84
N MET A 155 -12.91 7.34 -8.61
CA MET A 155 -12.21 8.35 -7.81
C MET A 155 -10.77 7.93 -7.49
N SER A 156 -10.56 6.65 -7.18
CA SER A 156 -9.22 6.08 -6.93
C SER A 156 -8.34 6.05 -8.18
N CYS A 157 -8.93 5.85 -9.37
CA CYS A 157 -8.22 5.89 -10.65
C CYS A 157 -7.89 7.32 -11.09
N ALA A 158 -8.73 8.31 -10.74
CA ALA A 158 -8.49 9.72 -11.10
C ALA A 158 -7.30 10.33 -10.35
N TRP A 159 -7.08 9.92 -9.10
CA TRP A 159 -6.00 10.43 -8.25
C TRP A 159 -4.58 10.29 -8.84
N PRO A 160 -4.11 9.10 -9.28
CA PRO A 160 -2.80 8.96 -9.88
C PRO A 160 -2.66 9.77 -11.17
N ILE A 161 -3.71 9.85 -12.00
CA ILE A 161 -3.70 10.64 -13.24
C ILE A 161 -3.46 12.12 -12.93
N PHE A 162 -4.20 12.68 -11.98
CA PHE A 162 -4.05 14.07 -11.57
C PHE A 162 -2.67 14.36 -10.98
N SER A 163 -2.17 13.47 -10.11
CA SER A 163 -0.83 13.64 -9.52
C SER A 163 0.27 13.62 -10.59
N THR A 164 0.15 12.76 -11.60
CA THR A 164 1.13 12.65 -12.69
C THR A 164 1.11 13.87 -13.58
N ILE A 165 -0.09 14.38 -13.92
CA ILE A 165 -0.27 15.63 -14.70
C ILE A 165 0.28 16.84 -13.95
N LEU A 166 -0.01 16.96 -12.65
CA LEU A 166 0.51 18.05 -11.82
C LEU A 166 2.04 18.01 -11.75
N ILE A 167 2.62 16.83 -11.62
CA ILE A 167 4.08 16.64 -11.59
C ILE A 167 4.70 16.97 -12.96
N LEU A 168 4.08 16.58 -14.07
CA LEU A 168 4.50 16.97 -15.42
C LEU A 168 4.44 18.49 -15.65
N LEU A 169 3.48 19.17 -15.04
CA LEU A 169 3.37 20.63 -15.10
C LEU A 169 4.43 21.35 -14.25
N VAL A 170 4.82 20.77 -13.12
CA VAL A 170 5.83 21.32 -12.20
C VAL A 170 7.26 21.00 -12.66
N VAL A 171 7.48 19.77 -13.13
CA VAL A 171 8.74 19.28 -13.70
C VAL A 171 8.66 19.48 -15.22
N LYS A 172 8.72 20.75 -15.65
CA LYS A 172 8.93 21.07 -17.07
C LYS A 172 10.28 20.47 -17.50
N PHE A 173 10.23 19.47 -18.38
CA PHE A 173 11.30 19.24 -19.35
C PHE A 173 11.18 20.27 -20.47
#